data_AF-F3AI02-F1
#
_entry.id   AF-F3AI02-F1
#
_cell.length_a   1.000
_cell.length_b   1.000
_cell.length_c   1.000
_cell.angle_alpha   90.00
_cell.angle_beta   90.00
_cell.angle_gamma   90.00
#
_symmetry.space_group_name_H-M   'P 1'
#
loop_
_entity.id
_entity.type
_entity.pdbx_description
1 polymer ?
#
loop_
_entity_poly.entity_id
_entity_poly.type
_entity_poly.pdbx_seq_one_letter_code
_entity_poly.pdbx_strand_id
1 'polypeptide(L)'
;MNCKEFGKTNLEDGRTIVFLNTHGKNESEVPKELVTFLKYVKADLAGSEEAFDDSYVEQLQNFICKIKGSREMEERFMIFEEMLKEEREEGREEGRSVLKETLLLCLQSFGDIPDEVLEQIQAQQDMEVLKNWMQTAFQSKTLEEFVQKM
;
A
#
# COMPACT_ATOMS: atom_id res chain seq x y z
N MET A 1 -20.13 -11.58 -23.43
CA MET A 1 -20.72 -10.29 -23.84
C MET A 1 -19.56 -9.36 -24.17
N ASN A 2 -19.65 -8.53 -25.20
CA ASN A 2 -18.55 -7.64 -25.57
C ASN A 2 -18.72 -6.29 -24.88
N CYS A 3 -17.62 -5.71 -24.40
CA CYS A 3 -17.63 -4.34 -23.89
C CYS A 3 -18.13 -3.38 -24.98
N LYS A 4 -19.12 -2.53 -24.66
CA LYS A 4 -19.71 -1.58 -25.60
C LYS A 4 -18.75 -0.47 -26.01
N GLU A 5 -17.81 -0.11 -25.13
CA GLU A 5 -16.79 0.91 -25.39
C GLU A 5 -15.54 0.35 -26.09
N PHE A 6 -15.14 -0.89 -25.78
CA PHE A 6 -13.96 -1.52 -26.36
C PHE A 6 -14.25 -2.96 -26.79
N GLY A 7 -14.63 -3.13 -28.07
CA GLY A 7 -15.09 -4.41 -28.62
C GLY A 7 -14.07 -5.55 -28.64
N LYS A 8 -12.80 -5.31 -28.25
CA LYS A 8 -11.77 -6.34 -28.13
C LYS A 8 -11.68 -6.97 -26.73
N THR A 9 -12.34 -6.41 -25.73
CA THR A 9 -12.31 -6.94 -24.36
C THR A 9 -13.37 -8.02 -24.21
N ASN A 10 -12.93 -9.27 -24.08
CA ASN A 10 -13.83 -10.39 -23.84
C ASN A 10 -14.12 -10.50 -22.34
N LEU A 11 -15.36 -10.21 -21.94
CA LEU A 11 -15.87 -10.40 -20.58
C LEU A 11 -16.69 -11.69 -20.58
N GLU A 12 -16.00 -12.81 -20.33
CA GLU A 12 -16.52 -14.19 -20.45
C GLU A 12 -17.30 -14.66 -19.20
N ASP A 13 -17.43 -13.83 -18.18
CA ASP A 13 -17.93 -14.21 -16.85
C ASP A 13 -19.44 -13.95 -16.64
N GLY A 14 -20.16 -13.48 -17.66
CA GLY A 14 -21.59 -13.17 -17.60
C GLY A 14 -21.95 -11.99 -16.67
N ARG A 15 -20.94 -11.25 -16.18
CA ARG A 15 -21.13 -10.10 -15.30
C ARG A 15 -21.32 -8.84 -16.12
N THR A 16 -22.14 -7.92 -15.60
CA THR A 16 -22.23 -6.57 -16.13
C THR A 16 -21.30 -5.67 -15.32
N ILE A 17 -20.24 -5.18 -15.97
CA ILE A 17 -19.25 -4.30 -15.35
C ILE A 17 -19.44 -2.91 -15.93
N VAL A 18 -19.62 -1.91 -15.07
CA VAL A 18 -19.75 -0.50 -15.45
C VAL A 18 -18.49 0.23 -15.01
N PHE A 19 -17.80 0.85 -15.97
CA PHE A 19 -16.66 1.71 -15.69
C PHE A 19 -17.12 3.15 -15.64
N LEU A 20 -16.89 3.81 -14.51
CA LEU A 20 -17.17 5.23 -14.34
C LEU A 20 -15.86 5.99 -14.29
N ASN A 21 -15.69 6.97 -15.17
CA ASN A 21 -14.47 7.75 -15.28
C ASN A 21 -14.74 9.22 -14.94
N THR A 22 -14.15 9.70 -13.84
CA THR A 22 -14.24 11.10 -13.40
C THR A 22 -13.53 12.09 -14.34
N HIS A 23 -12.69 11.60 -15.25
CA HIS A 23 -12.01 12.39 -16.29
C HIS A 23 -12.62 12.16 -17.69
N GLY A 24 -13.82 11.59 -17.76
CA GLY A 24 -14.56 11.43 -19.02
C GLY A 24 -14.81 12.78 -19.72
N LYS A 25 -14.93 12.75 -21.05
CA LYS A 25 -15.25 13.93 -21.88
C LYS A 25 -16.63 13.86 -22.53
N ASN A 26 -17.37 12.78 -22.26
CA ASN A 26 -18.67 12.48 -22.85
C ASN A 26 -19.83 12.87 -21.92
N GLU A 27 -19.77 14.07 -21.32
CA GLU A 27 -20.81 14.57 -20.41
C GLU A 27 -22.22 14.59 -21.07
N SER A 28 -22.28 14.71 -22.40
CA SER A 28 -23.54 14.71 -23.17
C SER A 28 -24.15 13.32 -23.39
N GLU A 29 -23.40 12.24 -23.16
CA GLU A 29 -23.84 10.86 -23.41
C GLU A 29 -24.42 10.18 -22.17
N VAL A 30 -24.30 10.82 -21.00
CA VAL A 30 -24.71 10.27 -19.71
C VAL A 30 -25.68 11.24 -19.00
N PRO A 31 -26.51 10.73 -18.06
CA PRO A 31 -27.43 11.58 -17.31
C PRO A 31 -26.70 12.69 -16.53
N LYS A 32 -27.34 13.86 -16.42
CA LYS A 32 -26.75 15.03 -15.74
C LYS A 32 -26.42 14.72 -14.29
N GLU A 33 -27.25 13.93 -13.63
CA GLU A 33 -27.09 13.48 -12.25
C GLU A 33 -25.78 12.70 -12.08
N LEU A 34 -25.47 11.81 -13.04
CA LEU A 34 -24.21 11.06 -13.04
C LEU A 34 -23.00 11.96 -13.30
N VAL A 35 -23.13 12.96 -14.17
CA VAL A 35 -22.07 13.96 -14.40
C VAL A 35 -21.80 14.75 -13.12
N THR A 36 -22.85 15.23 -12.45
CA THR A 36 -22.73 15.99 -11.20
C THR A 36 -22.09 15.15 -10.10
N PHE A 37 -22.51 13.88 -9.96
CA PHE A 37 -21.88 12.94 -9.04
C PHE A 37 -20.39 12.70 -9.35
N LEU A 38 -20.03 12.48 -10.62
CA LEU A 38 -18.62 12.28 -10.99
C LEU A 38 -17.76 13.52 -10.78
N LYS A 39 -18.33 14.72 -10.98
CA LYS A 39 -17.68 16.00 -10.64
C LYS A 39 -17.47 16.13 -9.13
N TYR A 40 -18.45 15.73 -8.32
CA TYR A 40 -18.33 15.67 -6.87
C TYR A 40 -17.23 14.70 -6.42
N VAL A 41 -17.22 13.47 -6.93
CA VAL A 41 -16.19 12.45 -6.58
C VAL A 41 -14.79 12.89 -7.00
N LYS A 42 -14.67 13.69 -8.06
CA LYS A 42 -13.39 14.26 -8.50
C LYS A 42 -12.92 15.43 -7.63
N ALA A 43 -13.85 16.16 -7.01
CA ALA A 43 -13.55 17.38 -6.31
C ALA A 43 -12.57 17.14 -5.15
N ASP A 44 -11.74 18.14 -4.87
CA ASP A 44 -10.93 18.16 -3.66
C ASP A 44 -11.80 18.48 -2.43
N LEU A 45 -11.19 18.57 -1.25
CA LEU A 45 -11.92 18.79 -0.01
C LEU A 45 -12.80 20.06 -0.07
N ALA A 46 -12.25 21.16 -0.61
CA ALA A 46 -12.97 22.42 -0.74
C ALA A 46 -14.10 22.34 -1.77
N GLY A 47 -13.82 21.79 -2.95
CA GLY A 47 -14.84 21.63 -4.01
C GLY A 47 -15.95 20.65 -3.62
N SER A 48 -15.66 19.67 -2.76
CA SER A 48 -16.66 18.71 -2.26
C SER A 48 -17.63 19.32 -1.24
N GLU A 49 -17.34 20.51 -0.70
CA GLU A 49 -18.21 21.23 0.24
C GLU A 49 -19.06 22.32 -0.46
N GLU A 50 -18.81 22.56 -1.75
CA GLU A 50 -19.64 23.47 -2.54
C GLU A 50 -21.06 22.93 -2.75
N ALA A 51 -21.99 23.85 -3.02
CA ALA A 51 -23.36 23.47 -3.34
C ALA A 51 -23.41 22.82 -4.73
N PHE A 52 -23.77 21.54 -4.79
CA PHE A 52 -24.14 20.87 -6.03
C PHE A 52 -25.65 20.97 -6.21
N ASP A 53 -26.10 21.34 -7.41
CA ASP A 53 -27.53 21.39 -7.77
C ASP A 53 -28.07 19.98 -8.07
N ASP A 54 -27.84 19.05 -7.14
CA ASP A 54 -28.21 17.64 -7.22
C ASP A 54 -28.54 17.09 -5.83
N SER A 55 -29.77 16.61 -5.66
CA SER A 55 -30.29 16.15 -4.37
C SER A 55 -29.62 14.88 -3.86
N TYR A 56 -29.08 14.04 -4.74
CA TYR A 56 -28.33 12.86 -4.35
C TYR A 56 -26.95 13.25 -3.81
N VAL A 57 -26.27 14.20 -4.47
CA VAL A 57 -24.98 14.72 -3.98
C VAL A 57 -25.15 15.42 -2.62
N GLU A 58 -26.23 16.20 -2.44
CA GLU A 58 -26.54 16.84 -1.16
C GLU A 58 -26.77 15.81 -0.03
N GLN A 59 -27.48 14.71 -0.31
CA GLN A 59 -27.66 13.63 0.66
C GLN A 59 -26.32 12.99 1.03
N LEU A 60 -25.43 12.79 0.05
CA LEU A 60 -24.11 12.22 0.26
C LEU A 60 -23.22 13.15 1.09
N GLN A 61 -23.20 14.46 0.81
CA GLN A 61 -22.50 15.47 1.60
C GLN A 61 -22.96 15.44 3.05
N ASN A 62 -24.27 15.46 3.29
CA ASN A 62 -24.86 15.40 4.63
C ASN A 62 -24.48 14.11 5.38
N PHE A 63 -24.44 12.98 4.67
CA PHE A 63 -24.02 11.71 5.25
C PHE A 63 -22.54 11.72 5.64
N ILE A 64 -21.67 12.22 4.77
CA ILE A 64 -20.24 12.35 5.05
C ILE A 64 -19.98 13.32 6.21
N CYS A 65 -20.71 14.44 6.29
CA CYS A 65 -20.61 15.38 7.42
C CYS A 65 -20.98 14.69 8.75
N LYS A 66 -22.03 13.86 8.77
CA LYS A 66 -22.40 13.08 9.96
C LYS A 66 -21.33 12.06 10.35
N ILE A 67 -20.72 11.42 9.37
CA ILE A 67 -19.60 10.50 9.58
C ILE A 67 -18.41 11.25 10.18
N LYS A 68 -17.99 12.35 9.56
CA LYS A 68 -16.85 13.17 10.01
C LYS A 68 -17.07 13.77 11.41
N GLY A 69 -18.32 14.07 11.77
CA GLY A 69 -18.67 14.56 13.11
C GLY A 69 -18.90 13.47 14.16
N SER A 70 -18.85 12.18 13.78
CA SER A 70 -19.06 11.07 14.72
C SER A 70 -17.75 10.69 15.41
N ARG A 71 -17.67 11.01 16.70
CA ARG A 71 -16.53 10.64 17.55
C ARG A 71 -16.27 9.13 17.58
N GLU A 72 -17.32 8.31 17.58
CA GLU A 72 -17.18 6.85 17.51
C GLU A 72 -16.50 6.41 16.21
N MET A 73 -16.85 7.06 15.09
CA MET A 73 -16.26 6.74 13.80
C MET A 73 -14.81 7.23 13.73
N GLU A 74 -14.51 8.40 14.29
CA GLU A 74 -13.16 8.93 14.46
C GLU A 74 -12.28 7.95 15.26
N GLU A 75 -12.74 7.50 16.43
CA GLU A 75 -12.04 6.53 17.27
C GLU A 75 -11.75 5.22 16.52
N ARG A 76 -12.74 4.71 15.76
CA ARG A 76 -12.55 3.50 14.92
C ARG A 76 -11.51 3.70 13.81
N PHE A 77 -11.48 4.86 13.17
CA PHE A 77 -10.48 5.17 12.15
C PHE A 77 -9.08 5.31 12.75
N MET A 78 -8.96 5.92 13.93
CA MET A 78 -7.68 6.00 14.65
C MET A 78 -7.14 4.61 15.01
N ILE A 79 -7.97 3.75 15.61
CA ILE A 79 -7.57 2.37 15.95
C ILE A 79 -7.16 1.61 14.69
N PHE A 80 -7.89 1.78 13.58
CA PHE A 80 -7.53 1.14 12.32
C PHE A 80 -6.19 1.63 11.77
N GLU A 81 -5.89 2.93 11.88
CA GLU A 81 -4.59 3.48 11.51
C GLU A 81 -3.46 2.93 12.39
N GLU A 82 -3.69 2.78 13.70
CA GLU A 82 -2.75 2.16 14.63
C GLU A 82 -2.46 0.70 14.28
N MET A 83 -3.52 -0.12 14.11
CA MET A 83 -3.37 -1.51 13.66
C MET A 83 -2.59 -1.61 12.33
N LEU A 84 -2.87 -0.72 11.36
CA LEU A 84 -2.13 -0.68 10.09
C LEU A 84 -0.67 -0.25 10.22
N LYS A 85 -0.30 0.48 11.27
CA LYS A 85 1.09 0.83 11.57
C LYS A 85 1.79 -0.35 12.24
N GLU A 86 1.14 -1.01 13.18
CA GLU A 86 1.63 -2.21 13.87
C GLU A 86 1.89 -3.34 12.85
N GLU A 87 0.92 -3.70 12.03
CA GLU A 87 1.05 -4.72 10.98
C GLU A 87 2.21 -4.43 10.02
N ARG A 88 2.45 -3.16 9.69
CA ARG A 88 3.59 -2.77 8.84
C ARG A 88 4.92 -2.92 9.57
N GLU A 89 4.97 -2.64 10.86
CA GLU A 89 6.20 -2.80 11.62
C GLU A 89 6.49 -4.27 11.90
N GLU A 90 5.47 -5.08 12.21
CA GLU A 90 5.59 -6.54 12.29
C GLU A 90 6.12 -7.11 10.97
N GLY A 91 5.55 -6.70 9.83
CA GLY A 91 6.07 -7.13 8.52
C GLY A 91 7.51 -6.70 8.24
N ARG A 92 7.96 -5.57 8.80
CA ARG A 92 9.38 -5.16 8.73
C ARG A 92 10.25 -5.98 9.66
N GLU A 93 9.78 -6.29 10.86
CA GLU A 93 10.47 -7.16 11.82
C GLU A 93 10.65 -8.56 11.26
N GLU A 94 9.60 -9.15 10.70
CA GLU A 94 9.67 -10.44 10.00
C GLU A 94 10.66 -10.38 8.84
N GLY A 95 10.60 -9.32 8.02
CA GLY A 95 11.54 -9.11 6.92
C GLY A 95 12.99 -9.00 7.38
N ARG A 96 13.25 -8.29 8.50
CA ARG A 96 14.57 -8.21 9.14
C ARG A 96 15.02 -9.56 9.65
N SER A 97 14.15 -10.31 10.32
CA SER A 97 14.45 -11.64 10.86
C SER A 97 14.86 -12.60 9.75
N VAL A 98 14.04 -12.68 8.69
CA VAL A 98 14.32 -13.54 7.53
C VAL A 98 15.64 -13.15 6.86
N LEU A 99 15.94 -11.86 6.71
CA LEU A 99 17.22 -11.41 6.15
C LEU A 99 18.41 -11.83 7.02
N LYS A 100 18.31 -11.64 8.35
CA LYS A 100 19.35 -12.05 9.30
C LYS A 100 19.58 -13.56 9.27
N GLU A 101 18.51 -14.34 9.32
CA GLU A 101 18.59 -15.81 9.24
C GLU A 101 19.23 -16.27 7.93
N THR A 102 18.81 -15.69 6.79
CA THR A 102 19.37 -16.04 5.48
C THR A 102 20.84 -15.64 5.36
N LEU A 103 21.22 -14.49 5.90
CA LEU A 103 22.62 -14.05 5.96
C LEU A 103 23.46 -15.03 6.78
N LEU A 104 22.99 -15.39 7.98
CA LEU A 104 23.69 -16.36 8.85
C LEU A 104 23.84 -17.72 8.17
N LEU A 105 22.78 -18.22 7.50
CA LEU A 105 22.86 -19.46 6.71
C LEU A 105 23.90 -19.37 5.59
N CYS A 106 24.01 -18.22 4.92
CA CYS A 106 25.03 -18.01 3.90
C CYS A 106 26.44 -18.06 4.50
N LEU A 107 26.66 -17.39 5.64
CA LEU A 107 27.97 -17.31 6.30
C LEU A 107 28.41 -18.66 6.89
N GLN A 108 27.48 -19.51 7.34
CA GLN A 108 27.76 -20.87 7.80
C GLN A 108 28.46 -21.72 6.73
N SER A 109 28.28 -21.41 5.44
CA SER A 109 29.00 -22.10 4.36
C SER A 109 30.51 -21.84 4.36
N PHE A 110 30.98 -20.77 5.01
CA PHE A 110 32.40 -20.46 5.18
C PHE A 110 33.02 -21.12 6.42
N GLY A 111 32.20 -21.56 7.38
CA GLY A 111 32.64 -22.18 8.64
C GLY A 111 31.89 -21.64 9.86
N ASP A 112 32.47 -21.86 11.04
CA ASP A 112 31.90 -21.37 12.30
C ASP A 112 31.93 -19.83 12.34
N ILE A 113 30.79 -19.23 12.69
CA ILE A 113 30.63 -17.78 12.77
C ILE A 113 31.07 -17.30 14.16
N PRO A 114 32.02 -16.36 14.28
CA PRO A 114 32.39 -15.77 15.56
C PRO A 114 31.19 -15.10 16.25
N ASP A 115 31.11 -15.23 17.57
CA ASP A 115 30.02 -14.67 18.39
C ASP A 115 29.86 -13.15 18.18
N GLU A 116 30.97 -12.43 18.01
CA GLU A 116 30.97 -10.97 17.75
C GLU A 116 30.19 -10.62 16.47
N VAL A 117 30.36 -11.40 15.40
CA VAL A 117 29.68 -11.19 14.11
C VAL A 117 28.20 -11.56 14.23
N LEU A 118 27.91 -12.65 14.94
CA LEU A 118 26.54 -13.07 15.22
C LEU A 118 25.76 -11.99 15.97
N GLU A 119 26.33 -11.46 17.05
CA GLU A 119 25.74 -10.37 17.84
C GLU A 119 25.52 -9.11 16.99
N GLN A 120 26.49 -8.75 16.15
CA GLN A 120 26.38 -7.58 15.27
C GLN A 120 25.25 -7.73 14.25
N ILE A 121 25.09 -8.92 13.65
CA ILE A 121 23.98 -9.21 12.73
C ILE A 121 22.64 -9.18 13.45
N GLN A 122 22.56 -9.79 14.64
CA GLN A 122 21.32 -9.84 15.43
C GLN A 122 20.90 -8.47 15.94
N ALA A 123 21.83 -7.60 16.32
CA ALA A 123 21.55 -6.25 16.80
C ALA A 123 21.14 -5.28 15.69
N GLN A 124 21.47 -5.56 14.42
CA GLN A 124 21.21 -4.64 13.33
C GLN A 124 19.71 -4.45 13.06
N GLN A 125 19.25 -3.19 13.03
CA GLN A 125 17.85 -2.82 12.77
C GLN A 125 17.65 -2.14 11.41
N ASP A 126 18.73 -1.68 10.78
CA ASP A 126 18.67 -1.07 9.46
C ASP A 126 18.60 -2.15 8.36
N MET A 127 17.46 -2.17 7.66
CA MET A 127 17.21 -3.08 6.54
C MET A 127 18.18 -2.88 5.38
N GLU A 128 18.60 -1.66 5.08
CA GLU A 128 19.53 -1.40 3.97
C GLU A 128 20.93 -1.90 4.32
N VAL A 129 21.34 -1.77 5.59
CA VAL A 129 22.60 -2.36 6.04
C VAL A 129 22.57 -3.89 5.94
N LEU A 130 21.48 -4.53 6.37
CA LEU A 130 21.31 -5.99 6.23
C LEU A 130 21.36 -6.45 4.75
N LYS A 131 20.73 -5.71 3.83
CA LYS A 131 20.80 -6.00 2.40
C LYS A 131 22.22 -5.84 1.85
N ASN A 132 22.94 -4.80 2.27
CA ASN A 132 24.33 -4.60 1.86
C ASN A 132 25.22 -5.73 2.38
N TRP A 133 25.08 -6.13 3.65
CA TRP A 133 25.79 -7.29 4.19
C TRP A 133 25.44 -8.58 3.44
N MET A 134 24.18 -8.77 3.06
CA MET A 134 23.78 -9.91 2.23
C MET A 134 24.49 -9.93 0.87
N GLN A 135 24.58 -8.78 0.19
CA GLN A 135 25.35 -8.65 -1.06
C GLN A 135 26.83 -8.93 -0.83
N THR A 136 27.42 -8.39 0.24
CA THR A 136 28.81 -8.64 0.61
C THR A 136 29.07 -10.12 0.88
N ALA A 137 28.18 -10.80 1.59
CA ALA A 137 28.30 -12.23 1.88
C ALA A 137 28.30 -13.07 0.59
N PHE A 138 27.45 -12.74 -0.39
CA PHE A 138 27.44 -13.42 -1.70
C PHE A 138 28.70 -13.17 -2.54
N GLN A 139 29.35 -12.02 -2.38
CA GLN A 139 30.55 -11.67 -3.14
C GLN A 139 31.84 -12.16 -2.48
N SER A 140 31.80 -12.42 -1.18
CA SER A 140 32.95 -12.84 -0.39
C SER A 140 33.23 -14.33 -0.61
N LYS A 141 34.51 -14.72 -0.52
CA LYS A 141 34.93 -16.13 -0.64
C LYS A 141 35.25 -16.77 0.70
N THR A 142 35.53 -15.96 1.72
CA THR A 142 35.81 -16.41 3.08
C THR A 142 35.10 -15.51 4.10
N LEU A 143 35.02 -16.00 5.34
CA LEU A 143 34.41 -15.25 6.42
C LEU A 143 35.21 -13.99 6.77
N GLU A 144 36.55 -14.05 6.72
CA GLU A 144 37.41 -12.89 6.99
C GLU A 144 37.20 -11.77 5.96
N GLU A 145 37.01 -12.13 4.68
CA GLU A 145 36.73 -11.15 3.62
C GLU A 145 35.39 -10.45 3.86
N PHE A 146 34.37 -11.21 4.30
CA PHE A 146 33.09 -10.65 4.67
C PHE A 146 33.23 -9.67 5.85
N VAL A 147 33.88 -10.09 6.95
CA VAL A 147 34.04 -9.28 8.16
C VAL A 147 34.82 -7.98 7.88
N GLN A 148 35.81 -8.01 6.98
CA GLN A 148 36.54 -6.80 6.58
C GLN A 148 35.71 -5.79 5.78
N LYS A 149 34.63 -6.23 5.14
CA LYS A 149 33.75 -5.43 4.28
C LYS A 149 32.40 -5.10 4.94
N MET A 150 32.18 -5.59 6.16
CA MET A 150 30.99 -5.39 6.98
C MET A 150 30.97 -3.99 7.59
#